data_AF-A0A7T8HL08-F1
#
_entry.id   AF-A0A7T8HL08-F1
#
_cell.length_a   1.000
_cell.length_b   1.000
_cell.length_c   1.000
_cell.angle_alpha   90.00
_cell.angle_beta   90.00
_cell.angle_gamma   90.00
#
_symmetry.space_group_name_H-M   'P 1'
#
loop_
_entity.id
_entity.type
_entity.pdbx_description
1 polymer ?
#
loop_
_entity_poly.entity_id
_entity_poly.type
_entity_poly.pdbx_seq_one_letter_code
_entity_poly.pdbx_strand_id
1 'polypeptide(L)'
;DHRLLQIFCVDAKINRQNDRWIDSDPDEVPIIRRTKFPAGVHVLEVMSSEGDIMPPHFFAKGQNVNKEVYLDVMQTVVKPWMTQIAAGRPYLYQQDGALAHTSNLVQNWCLENLDMFWSKEFYPPSSPDLNPCDYNLWGVLERDTNKRAHNTVDSLKAGIIQAVANLSREQVAHAVGRFWHRVEAVIVKGGSWIE
;
A
#
# COMPACT_ATOMS: atom_id res chain seq x y z
N ASP A 1 -8.24 8.58 -8.96
CA ASP A 1 -7.93 7.14 -9.03
C ASP A 1 -8.12 6.61 -7.62
N HIS A 2 -9.27 5.99 -7.33
CA HIS A 2 -9.66 5.59 -5.97
C HIS A 2 -9.09 4.21 -5.67
N ARG A 3 -7.84 4.17 -5.19
CA ARG A 3 -7.12 2.92 -5.00
C ARG A 3 -7.36 2.36 -3.61
N LEU A 4 -8.26 1.38 -3.54
CA LEU A 4 -8.42 0.50 -2.38
C LEU A 4 -7.11 -0.19 -1.99
N LEU A 5 -6.21 -0.37 -2.96
CA LEU A 5 -5.07 -1.29 -2.99
C LEU A 5 -4.02 -0.81 -3.99
N GLN A 6 -2.77 -1.26 -3.84
CA GLN A 6 -1.74 -1.02 -4.85
C GLN A 6 -1.66 -2.15 -5.87
N ILE A 7 -1.57 -1.77 -7.15
CA ILE A 7 -1.35 -2.70 -8.27
C ILE A 7 0.14 -2.76 -8.59
N PHE A 8 0.74 -3.92 -8.41
CA PHE A 8 2.09 -4.22 -8.88
C PHE A 8 2.02 -4.91 -10.24
N CYS A 9 2.92 -4.55 -11.15
CA CYS A 9 2.97 -5.09 -12.51
C CYS A 9 4.25 -5.90 -12.70
N VAL A 10 4.20 -6.92 -13.57
CA VAL A 10 5.36 -7.78 -13.89
C VAL A 10 6.46 -7.06 -14.67
N ASP A 11 6.09 -6.04 -15.45
CA ASP A 11 7.03 -5.20 -16.17
C ASP A 11 7.74 -4.25 -15.21
N ALA A 12 9.06 -4.16 -15.33
CA ALA A 12 9.85 -3.17 -14.59
C ALA A 12 9.37 -1.74 -14.89
N LYS A 13 9.08 -0.95 -13.85
CA LYS A 13 8.83 0.48 -14.00
C LYS A 13 10.14 1.25 -13.88
N ILE A 14 10.54 1.88 -14.98
CA ILE A 14 11.65 2.84 -15.03
C ILE A 14 11.26 4.08 -14.22
N ASN A 15 12.06 4.42 -13.21
CA ASN A 15 12.02 5.73 -12.59
C ASN A 15 12.84 6.70 -13.47
N ARG A 16 12.18 7.40 -14.41
CA ARG A 16 12.87 8.30 -15.37
C ARG A 16 13.69 9.43 -14.72
N GLN A 17 13.47 9.74 -13.44
CA GLN A 17 14.30 10.72 -12.72
C GLN A 17 15.62 10.11 -12.22
N ASN A 18 15.60 8.84 -11.80
CA ASN A 18 16.76 8.17 -11.19
C ASN A 18 17.50 7.22 -12.14
N ASP A 19 16.82 6.65 -13.13
CA ASP A 19 17.36 5.68 -14.08
C ASP A 19 17.75 6.39 -15.40
N ARG A 20 18.65 7.38 -15.30
CA ARG A 20 19.19 8.10 -16.47
C ARG A 20 20.41 7.36 -17.03
N TRP A 21 20.28 6.88 -18.26
CA TRP A 21 21.39 6.27 -19.01
C TRP A 21 21.99 7.36 -19.91
N ILE A 22 23.26 7.69 -19.67
CA ILE A 22 24.06 8.51 -20.59
C ILE A 22 25.02 7.53 -21.24
N ASP A 23 24.74 7.15 -22.49
CA ASP A 23 25.62 6.29 -23.26
C ASP A 23 25.96 6.97 -24.60
N SER A 24 27.17 6.69 -25.09
CA SER A 24 27.66 7.09 -26.40
C SER A 24 27.17 6.17 -27.52
N ASP A 25 26.78 4.94 -27.19
CA ASP A 25 26.25 3.95 -28.13
C ASP A 25 24.76 3.66 -27.84
N PRO A 26 23.84 3.96 -28.77
CA PRO A 26 22.41 3.66 -28.61
C PRO A 26 22.08 2.18 -28.41
N ASP A 27 22.93 1.26 -28.88
CA ASP A 27 22.70 -0.18 -28.78
C ASP A 27 23.03 -0.76 -27.39
N GLU A 28 23.80 -0.04 -26.57
CA GLU A 28 24.12 -0.38 -25.18
C GLU A 28 23.00 0.05 -24.20
N VAL A 29 22.02 0.85 -24.66
CA VAL A 29 20.88 1.25 -23.85
C VAL A 29 19.93 0.06 -23.67
N PRO A 30 19.66 -0.40 -22.43
CA PRO A 30 18.76 -1.54 -22.22
C PRO A 30 17.37 -1.27 -22.81
N ILE A 31 16.97 -2.05 -23.83
CA ILE A 31 15.62 -2.00 -24.38
C ILE A 31 14.65 -2.64 -23.38
N ILE A 32 14.06 -1.83 -22.51
CA ILE A 32 13.03 -2.27 -21.58
C ILE A 32 11.71 -2.38 -22.35
N ARG A 33 11.39 -3.60 -22.79
CA ARG A 33 10.12 -3.92 -23.45
C ARG A 33 8.97 -3.76 -22.45
N ARG A 34 7.93 -3.00 -22.84
CA ARG A 34 6.67 -2.89 -22.11
C ARG A 34 5.59 -3.67 -22.83
N THR A 35 4.91 -4.55 -22.10
CA THR A 35 3.73 -5.24 -22.57
C THR A 35 2.56 -4.25 -22.58
N LYS A 36 1.70 -4.28 -23.61
CA LYS A 36 0.56 -3.36 -23.75
C LYS A 36 -0.46 -3.47 -22.60
N PHE A 37 -0.48 -4.63 -21.91
CA PHE A 37 -1.24 -4.89 -20.68
C PHE A 37 -0.41 -5.82 -19.78
N PRO A 38 0.52 -5.30 -18.96
CA PRO A 38 1.33 -6.15 -18.10
C PRO A 38 0.43 -6.86 -17.11
N ALA A 39 0.68 -8.15 -16.89
CA ALA A 39 0.02 -8.87 -15.82
C ALA A 39 0.34 -8.16 -14.49
N GLY A 40 -0.67 -8.01 -13.64
CA GLY A 40 -0.51 -7.35 -12.35
C GLY A 40 -1.24 -8.10 -11.25
N VAL A 41 -0.91 -7.74 -10.02
CA VAL A 41 -1.54 -8.27 -8.81
C VAL A 41 -1.96 -7.10 -7.93
N HIS A 42 -3.18 -7.18 -7.40
CA HIS A 42 -3.63 -6.26 -6.36
C HIS A 42 -3.15 -6.77 -5.01
N VAL A 43 -2.59 -5.86 -4.21
CA VAL A 43 -2.01 -6.18 -2.91
C VAL A 43 -2.65 -5.30 -1.84
N LEU A 44 -3.10 -5.93 -0.75
CA LEU A 44 -3.46 -5.26 0.49
C LEU A 44 -2.32 -5.42 1.49
N GLU A 45 -1.97 -4.31 2.14
CA GLU A 45 -1.00 -4.27 3.23
C GLU A 45 -1.53 -3.47 4.40
N VAL A 46 -1.09 -3.85 5.60
CA VAL A 46 -1.37 -3.15 6.85
C VAL A 46 -0.08 -3.03 7.65
N MET A 47 0.19 -1.84 8.18
CA MET A 47 1.36 -1.54 9.00
C MET A 47 0.92 -1.00 10.37
N SER A 48 1.71 -1.27 11.41
CA SER A 48 1.51 -0.74 12.76
C SER A 48 2.55 0.32 13.12
N SER A 49 2.22 1.21 14.05
CA SER A 49 3.17 2.16 14.64
C SER A 49 4.30 1.49 15.43
N GLU A 50 4.10 0.23 15.84
CA GLU A 50 5.09 -0.59 16.56
C GLU A 50 6.09 -1.29 15.62
N GLY A 51 5.98 -1.03 14.32
CA GLY A 51 6.89 -1.56 13.31
C GLY A 51 6.49 -2.92 12.75
N ASP A 52 5.28 -3.40 13.00
CA ASP A 52 4.78 -4.64 12.41
C ASP A 52 4.19 -4.36 11.03
N ILE A 53 4.39 -5.28 10.09
CA ILE A 53 3.80 -5.27 8.76
C ILE A 53 3.12 -6.61 8.51
N MET A 54 1.92 -6.57 7.94
CA MET A 54 1.17 -7.77 7.61
C MET A 54 1.89 -8.52 6.48
N PRO A 55 1.84 -9.86 6.44
CA PRO A 55 2.17 -10.56 5.20
C PRO A 55 1.24 -10.07 4.07
N PRO A 56 1.77 -9.82 2.85
CA PRO A 56 0.98 -9.27 1.75
C PRO A 56 -0.22 -10.15 1.42
N HIS A 57 -1.42 -9.56 1.40
CA HIS A 57 -2.59 -10.26 0.89
C HIS A 57 -2.74 -10.01 -0.62
N PHE A 58 -2.71 -11.07 -1.40
CA PHE A 58 -2.87 -11.02 -2.85
C PHE A 58 -4.27 -11.41 -3.27
N PHE A 59 -4.97 -10.51 -3.97
CA PHE A 59 -6.26 -10.83 -4.56
C PHE A 59 -6.10 -11.73 -5.79
N ALA A 60 -7.15 -12.49 -6.11
CA ALA A 60 -7.15 -13.34 -7.29
C ALA A 60 -7.08 -12.50 -8.57
N LYS A 61 -6.45 -13.06 -9.61
CA LYS A 61 -6.28 -12.36 -10.89
C LYS A 61 -7.65 -12.01 -11.49
N GLY A 62 -7.86 -10.73 -11.82
CA GLY A 62 -9.12 -10.24 -12.39
C GLY A 62 -10.27 -10.13 -11.41
N GLN A 63 -10.04 -10.35 -10.11
CA GLN A 63 -11.05 -10.16 -9.08
C GLN A 63 -11.35 -8.67 -8.92
N ASN A 64 -12.64 -8.33 -9.03
CA ASN A 64 -13.10 -6.98 -8.70
C ASN A 64 -13.21 -6.88 -7.17
N VAL A 65 -12.36 -6.05 -6.57
CA VAL A 65 -12.38 -5.80 -5.12
C VAL A 65 -13.50 -4.80 -4.83
N ASN A 66 -14.72 -5.32 -4.71
CA ASN A 66 -15.87 -4.57 -4.25
C ASN A 66 -15.94 -4.57 -2.70
N LYS A 67 -16.98 -3.96 -2.14
CA LYS A 67 -17.19 -3.87 -0.69
C LYS A 67 -17.35 -5.23 -0.02
N GLU A 68 -17.98 -6.20 -0.67
CA GLU A 68 -18.16 -7.55 -0.14
C GLU A 68 -16.83 -8.32 -0.07
N VAL A 69 -16.03 -8.27 -1.15
CA VAL A 69 -14.70 -8.88 -1.18
C VAL A 69 -13.76 -8.22 -0.17
N TYR A 70 -13.79 -6.88 -0.08
CA TYR A 70 -13.00 -6.17 0.91
C TYR A 70 -13.39 -6.55 2.34
N LEU A 71 -14.70 -6.61 2.63
CA LEU A 71 -15.19 -6.99 3.96
C LEU A 71 -14.79 -8.43 4.33
N ASP A 72 -14.83 -9.37 3.39
CA ASP A 72 -14.36 -10.74 3.60
C ASP A 72 -12.89 -10.78 4.01
N VAL A 73 -12.02 -10.03 3.31
CA VAL A 73 -10.59 -9.90 3.67
C VAL A 73 -10.40 -9.20 5.01
N MET A 74 -11.21 -8.19 5.33
CA MET A 74 -11.18 -7.54 6.64
C MET A 74 -11.48 -8.54 7.77
N GLN A 75 -12.47 -9.41 7.58
CA GLN A 75 -12.91 -10.40 8.57
C GLN A 75 -11.93 -11.57 8.71
N THR A 76 -11.40 -12.06 7.60
CA THR A 76 -10.64 -13.32 7.55
C THR A 76 -9.13 -13.13 7.63
N VAL A 77 -8.62 -11.94 7.30
CA VAL A 77 -7.17 -11.65 7.22
C VAL A 77 -6.80 -10.49 8.13
N VAL A 78 -7.34 -9.29 7.89
CA VAL A 78 -6.85 -8.06 8.52
C VAL A 78 -7.15 -8.02 10.01
N LYS A 79 -8.41 -8.20 10.43
CA LYS A 79 -8.77 -8.18 11.85
C LYS A 79 -8.11 -9.30 12.67
N PRO A 80 -8.05 -10.56 12.19
CA PRO A 80 -7.28 -11.60 12.88
C PRO A 80 -5.81 -11.23 13.08
N TRP A 81 -5.16 -10.69 12.04
CA TRP A 81 -3.77 -10.23 12.14
C TRP A 81 -3.61 -9.08 13.13
N MET A 82 -4.46 -8.04 13.04
CA MET A 82 -4.43 -6.91 13.99
C MET A 82 -4.64 -7.37 15.43
N THR A 83 -5.61 -8.26 15.66
CA THR A 83 -5.87 -8.84 16.99
C THR A 83 -4.61 -9.53 17.55
N GLN A 84 -3.91 -10.28 16.70
CA GLN A 84 -2.68 -10.98 17.10
C GLN A 84 -1.57 -9.99 17.47
N ILE A 85 -1.28 -9.00 16.62
CA ILE A 85 -0.16 -8.07 16.87
C ILE A 85 -0.46 -7.05 17.98
N ALA A 86 -1.74 -6.67 18.13
CA ALA A 86 -2.18 -5.79 19.21
C ALA A 86 -2.02 -6.48 20.58
N ALA A 87 -2.18 -7.80 20.63
CA ALA A 87 -2.03 -8.60 21.85
C ALA A 87 -2.86 -8.04 23.03
N GLY A 88 -4.09 -7.59 22.74
CA GLY A 88 -5.00 -6.99 23.71
C GLY A 88 -4.78 -5.49 24.01
N ARG A 89 -3.79 -4.84 23.38
CA ARG A 89 -3.64 -3.39 23.43
C ARG A 89 -4.67 -2.72 22.50
N PRO A 90 -5.24 -1.56 22.88
CA PRO A 90 -6.12 -0.81 22.00
C PRO A 90 -5.36 -0.30 20.78
N TYR A 91 -6.02 -0.32 19.62
CA TYR A 91 -5.48 0.24 18.37
C TYR A 91 -6.50 1.12 17.65
N LEU A 92 -6.00 2.02 16.82
CA LEU A 92 -6.79 2.82 15.89
C LEU A 92 -6.52 2.33 14.47
N TYR A 93 -7.58 1.95 13.76
CA TYR A 93 -7.52 1.59 12.35
C TYR A 93 -7.86 2.79 11.45
N GLN A 94 -7.03 3.00 10.44
CA GLN A 94 -7.20 3.99 9.38
C GLN A 94 -7.21 3.26 8.03
N GLN A 95 -8.07 3.71 7.11
CA GLN A 95 -8.06 3.32 5.70
C GLN A 95 -8.32 4.55 4.81
N ASP A 96 -7.98 4.46 3.53
CA ASP A 96 -8.19 5.56 2.58
C ASP A 96 -9.66 5.70 2.13
N GLY A 97 -9.94 6.74 1.35
CA GLY A 97 -11.27 7.09 0.86
C GLY A 97 -11.78 6.30 -0.34
N ALA A 98 -11.25 5.10 -0.62
CA ALA A 98 -11.67 4.35 -1.80
C ALA A 98 -13.09 3.73 -1.66
N LEU A 99 -13.75 3.46 -2.79
CA LEU A 99 -15.21 3.25 -2.82
C LEU A 99 -15.70 2.09 -1.94
N ALA A 100 -15.03 0.94 -1.95
CA ALA A 100 -15.38 -0.17 -1.06
C ALA A 100 -15.18 0.19 0.43
N HIS A 101 -14.09 0.89 0.77
CA HIS A 101 -13.79 1.32 2.15
C HIS A 101 -14.87 2.26 2.70
N THR A 102 -15.35 3.20 1.88
CA THR A 102 -16.35 4.21 2.26
C THR A 102 -17.80 3.70 2.25
N SER A 103 -18.02 2.46 1.80
CA SER A 103 -19.36 1.86 1.77
C SER A 103 -19.93 1.70 3.19
N ASN A 104 -21.24 1.92 3.35
CA ASN A 104 -21.88 1.77 4.66
C ASN A 104 -21.70 0.36 5.24
N LEU A 105 -21.65 -0.66 4.39
CA LEU A 105 -21.40 -2.04 4.79
C LEU A 105 -20.06 -2.19 5.54
N VAL A 106 -18.98 -1.67 4.95
CA VAL A 106 -17.63 -1.77 5.52
C VAL A 106 -17.46 -0.84 6.70
N GLN A 107 -17.96 0.40 6.61
CA GLN A 107 -17.87 1.40 7.68
C GLN A 107 -18.58 0.92 8.94
N ASN A 108 -19.82 0.41 8.83
CA ASN A 108 -20.57 -0.10 9.97
C ASN A 108 -19.86 -1.30 10.61
N TRP A 109 -19.38 -2.24 9.79
CA TRP A 109 -18.63 -3.38 10.32
C TRP A 109 -17.39 -2.91 11.08
N CYS A 110 -16.61 -1.95 10.55
CA CYS A 110 -15.41 -1.43 11.23
C CYS A 110 -15.75 -0.78 12.58
N LEU A 111 -16.81 0.04 12.63
CA LEU A 111 -17.28 0.68 13.86
C LEU A 111 -17.73 -0.33 14.94
N GLU A 112 -18.31 -1.45 14.52
CA GLU A 112 -18.80 -2.49 15.42
C GLU A 112 -17.71 -3.48 15.87
N ASN A 113 -16.63 -3.63 15.08
CA ASN A 113 -15.70 -4.75 15.19
C ASN A 113 -14.25 -4.39 15.49
N LEU A 114 -13.86 -3.12 15.37
CA LEU A 114 -12.49 -2.66 15.65
C LEU A 114 -12.49 -1.82 16.94
N ASP A 115 -11.35 -1.78 17.63
CA ASP A 115 -11.22 -1.07 18.91
C ASP A 115 -11.48 0.43 18.75
N MET A 116 -10.79 1.05 17.80
CA MET A 116 -11.05 2.41 17.33
C MET A 116 -10.91 2.44 15.80
N PHE A 117 -11.72 3.27 15.16
CA PHE A 117 -11.75 3.38 13.70
C PHE A 117 -11.94 4.83 13.26
N TRP A 118 -11.10 5.30 12.33
CA TRP A 118 -11.37 6.53 11.60
C TRP A 118 -12.33 6.26 10.46
N SER A 119 -13.58 6.65 10.69
CA SER A 119 -14.60 6.60 9.66
C SER A 119 -14.30 7.56 8.51
N LYS A 120 -14.98 7.37 7.39
CA LYS A 120 -14.83 8.19 6.18
C LYS A 120 -15.04 9.69 6.42
N GLU A 121 -15.74 10.07 7.48
CA GLU A 121 -15.99 11.46 7.87
C GLU A 121 -14.75 12.14 8.47
N PHE A 122 -13.82 11.37 9.05
CA PHE A 122 -12.57 11.88 9.60
C PHE A 122 -11.46 11.98 8.55
N TYR A 123 -11.47 11.11 7.54
CA TYR A 123 -10.40 11.06 6.56
C TYR A 123 -10.63 12.07 5.42
N PRO A 124 -9.70 13.03 5.19
CA PRO A 124 -9.86 13.99 4.12
C PRO A 124 -9.81 13.30 2.74
N PRO A 125 -10.73 13.61 1.82
CA PRO A 125 -10.72 13.05 0.48
C PRO A 125 -9.39 13.32 -0.24
N SER A 126 -8.97 12.37 -1.08
CA SER A 126 -7.79 12.52 -1.95
C SER A 126 -6.49 12.88 -1.20
N SER A 127 -6.26 12.30 -0.01
CA SER A 127 -5.09 12.61 0.83
C SER A 127 -4.11 11.43 0.95
N PRO A 128 -3.41 11.02 -0.14
CA PRO A 128 -2.34 10.02 -0.06
C PRO A 128 -1.19 10.47 0.86
N ASP A 129 -1.01 11.79 1.03
CA ASP A 129 -0.04 12.37 1.96
C ASP A 129 -0.26 11.98 3.42
N LEU A 130 -1.45 11.49 3.76
CA LEU A 130 -1.83 11.07 5.11
C LEU A 130 -1.98 9.55 5.23
N ASN A 131 -1.56 8.79 4.22
CA ASN A 131 -1.56 7.33 4.28
C ASN A 131 -0.11 6.79 4.24
N PRO A 132 0.39 6.18 5.34
CA PRO A 132 1.73 5.59 5.37
C PRO A 132 2.02 4.59 4.25
N CYS A 133 0.99 3.87 3.79
CA CYS A 133 1.15 2.97 2.67
C CYS A 133 1.48 3.75 1.38
N ASP A 134 0.79 4.87 1.13
CA ASP A 134 0.91 5.67 -0.09
C ASP A 134 2.19 6.52 -0.12
N TYR A 135 2.50 7.27 0.93
CA TYR A 135 3.69 8.12 0.94
C TYR A 135 5.00 7.36 1.22
N ASN A 136 4.93 6.08 1.59
CA ASN A 136 6.14 5.31 1.91
C ASN A 136 6.14 3.86 1.38
N LEU A 137 5.29 2.98 1.92
CA LEU A 137 5.41 1.54 1.73
C LEU A 137 5.45 1.17 0.24
N TRP A 138 4.47 1.65 -0.54
CA TRP A 138 4.34 1.30 -1.94
C TRP A 138 5.56 1.73 -2.75
N GLY A 139 6.14 2.90 -2.47
CA GLY A 139 7.36 3.36 -3.12
C GLY A 139 8.59 2.50 -2.75
N VAL A 140 8.67 2.02 -1.51
CA VAL A 140 9.75 1.11 -1.07
C VAL A 140 9.63 -0.25 -1.75
N LEU A 141 8.44 -0.86 -1.71
CA LEU A 141 8.19 -2.15 -2.33
C LEU A 141 8.39 -2.08 -3.84
N GLU A 142 7.88 -1.05 -4.50
CA GLU A 142 8.02 -0.86 -5.95
C GLU A 142 9.48 -0.73 -6.36
N ARG A 143 10.27 0.08 -5.63
CA ARG A 143 11.71 0.20 -5.88
C ARG A 143 12.42 -1.14 -5.73
N ASP A 144 12.09 -1.91 -4.71
CA ASP A 144 12.76 -3.18 -4.44
C ASP A 144 12.35 -4.29 -5.43
N THR A 145 11.07 -4.39 -5.77
CA THR A 145 10.57 -5.37 -6.74
C THR A 145 11.03 -5.08 -8.15
N ASN A 146 11.22 -3.80 -8.51
CA ASN A 146 11.65 -3.38 -9.85
C ASN A 146 13.16 -3.52 -10.10
N LYS A 147 13.96 -3.91 -9.09
CA LYS A 147 15.40 -4.20 -9.28
C LYS A 147 15.64 -5.32 -10.31
N ARG A 148 14.64 -6.16 -10.56
CA ARG A 148 14.66 -7.26 -11.54
C ARG A 148 13.29 -7.34 -12.22
N ALA A 149 13.28 -7.72 -13.50
CA ALA A 149 12.04 -8.02 -14.20
C ALA A 149 11.44 -9.35 -13.69
N HIS A 150 10.11 -9.46 -13.73
CA HIS A 150 9.38 -10.66 -13.34
C HIS A 150 8.78 -11.33 -14.56
N ASN A 151 9.03 -12.62 -14.74
CA ASN A 151 8.54 -13.37 -15.91
C ASN A 151 7.13 -13.94 -15.68
N THR A 152 6.68 -14.02 -14.42
CA THR A 152 5.35 -14.51 -14.03
C THR A 152 4.79 -13.70 -12.87
N VAL A 153 3.45 -13.75 -12.69
CA VAL A 153 2.80 -13.16 -11.51
C VAL A 153 3.29 -13.81 -10.22
N ASP A 154 3.60 -15.11 -10.22
CA ASP A 154 4.12 -15.79 -9.03
C ASP A 154 5.53 -15.33 -8.68
N SER A 155 6.39 -15.08 -9.69
CA SER A 155 7.71 -14.47 -9.44
C SER A 155 7.59 -13.05 -8.86
N LEU A 156 6.61 -12.27 -9.34
CA LEU A 156 6.32 -10.94 -8.80
C LEU A 156 5.82 -11.02 -7.35
N LYS A 157 4.88 -11.93 -7.04
CA LYS A 157 4.41 -12.16 -5.67
C LYS A 157 5.54 -12.56 -4.73
N ALA A 158 6.43 -13.45 -5.17
CA ALA A 158 7.61 -13.84 -4.40
C ALA A 158 8.54 -12.66 -4.15
N GLY A 159 8.75 -11.80 -5.16
CA GLY A 159 9.51 -10.57 -5.02
C GLY A 159 8.88 -9.59 -4.02
N ILE A 160 7.56 -9.42 -4.03
CA ILE A 160 6.83 -8.58 -3.06
C ILE A 160 6.97 -9.14 -1.65
N ILE A 161 6.76 -10.46 -1.46
CA ILE A 161 6.94 -11.13 -0.16
C ILE A 161 8.35 -10.89 0.38
N GLN A 162 9.37 -11.04 -0.47
CA GLN A 162 10.76 -10.79 -0.08
C GLN A 162 11.00 -9.31 0.26
N ALA A 163 10.46 -8.38 -0.52
CA ALA A 163 10.60 -6.95 -0.27
C ALA A 163 9.95 -6.54 1.07
N VAL A 164 8.77 -7.08 1.39
CA VAL A 164 8.11 -6.88 2.69
C VAL A 164 8.95 -7.47 3.82
N ALA A 165 9.46 -8.71 3.67
CA ALA A 165 10.29 -9.36 4.68
C ALA A 165 11.63 -8.65 4.94
N ASN A 166 12.12 -7.86 3.97
CA ASN A 166 13.34 -7.07 4.11
C ASN A 166 13.13 -5.73 4.83
N LEU A 167 11.88 -5.30 5.04
CA LEU A 167 11.59 -4.10 5.83
C LEU A 167 11.88 -4.38 7.30
N SER A 168 12.80 -3.60 7.87
CA SER A 168 13.04 -3.63 9.32
C SER A 168 11.85 -3.02 10.07
N ARG A 169 11.67 -3.45 11.32
CA ARG A 169 10.63 -2.90 12.19
C ARG A 169 10.80 -1.39 12.37
N GLU A 170 12.05 -0.94 12.47
CA GLU A 170 12.40 0.47 12.62
C GLU A 170 11.97 1.30 11.40
N GLN A 171 12.15 0.77 10.19
CA GLN A 171 11.69 1.44 8.97
C GLN A 171 10.17 1.57 8.95
N VAL A 172 9.43 0.54 9.34
CA VAL A 172 7.96 0.55 9.39
C VAL A 172 7.47 1.53 10.47
N ALA A 173 8.00 1.42 11.69
CA ALA A 173 7.64 2.31 12.79
C ALA A 173 7.94 3.78 12.46
N HIS A 174 9.10 4.05 11.86
CA HIS A 174 9.45 5.40 11.39
C HIS A 174 8.49 5.88 10.30
N ALA A 175 8.13 5.02 9.33
CA ALA A 175 7.19 5.39 8.28
C ALA A 175 5.84 5.79 8.87
N VAL A 176 5.25 4.97 9.74
CA VAL A 176 3.95 5.25 10.39
C VAL A 176 4.04 6.44 11.34
N GLY A 177 5.13 6.57 12.10
CA GLY A 177 5.35 7.66 13.06
C GLY A 177 5.39 9.06 12.41
N ARG A 178 5.68 9.16 11.11
CA ARG A 178 5.62 10.43 10.37
C ARG A 178 4.20 10.93 10.12
N PHE A 179 3.18 10.10 10.33
CA PHE A 179 1.79 10.47 10.09
C PHE A 179 1.41 11.79 10.77
N TRP A 180 1.69 11.95 12.07
CA TRP A 180 1.29 13.15 12.80
C TRP A 180 2.00 14.41 12.32
N HIS A 181 3.29 14.31 12.03
CA HIS A 181 4.03 15.43 11.45
C HIS A 181 3.47 15.85 10.08
N ARG A 182 3.02 14.87 9.27
CA ARG A 182 2.36 15.14 8.00
C ARG A 182 1.00 15.80 8.19
N VAL A 183 0.21 15.39 9.19
CA VAL A 183 -1.04 16.08 9.55
C VAL A 183 -0.78 17.54 9.92
N GLU A 184 0.21 17.80 10.78
CA GLU A 184 0.61 19.17 11.15
C GLU A 184 1.02 19.99 9.93
N ALA A 185 1.81 19.42 9.02
CA ALA A 185 2.23 20.09 7.79
C ALA A 185 1.04 20.43 6.88
N VAL A 186 0.06 19.53 6.74
CA VAL A 186 -1.17 19.78 5.99
C VAL A 186 -1.98 20.92 6.63
N ILE A 187 -2.09 20.94 7.96
CA ILE A 187 -2.79 22.02 8.69
C ILE A 187 -2.09 23.36 8.47
N VAL A 188 -0.76 23.43 8.58
CA VAL A 188 0.02 24.65 8.34
C VAL A 188 -0.15 25.16 6.91
N LYS A 189 -0.30 24.26 5.94
CA LYS A 189 -0.58 24.61 4.54
C LYS A 189 -2.07 24.85 4.22
N GLY A 190 -2.93 24.92 5.24
CA GLY A 190 -4.37 25.17 5.05
C GLY A 190 -5.07 24.08 4.25
N GLY A 191 -4.64 22.82 4.37
CA GLY A 191 -5.20 21.69 3.63
C GLY A 191 -4.57 21.43 2.25
N SER A 192 -3.50 22.14 1.88
CA SER A 192 -2.80 21.91 0.62
C SER A 192 -1.84 20.71 0.67
N TRP A 193 -1.44 20.23 -0.50
CA TRP A 193 -0.46 19.15 -0.68
C TRP A 193 0.88 19.40 0.03
N ILE A 194 1.47 18.33 0.53
CA ILE A 194 2.78 18.34 1.19
C ILE A 194 3.76 17.42 0.45
N GLU A 195 5.05 17.65 0.62
CA GLU A 195 6.11 16.78 0.07
C GLU A 195 6.63 15.89 1.21
#